data_AF-A0A7J3KSV5-F1
#
_entry.id   AF-A0A7J3KSV5-F1
#
_cell.length_a   1.000
_cell.length_b   1.000
_cell.length_c   1.000
_cell.angle_alpha   90.00
_cell.angle_beta   90.00
_cell.angle_gamma   90.00
#
_symmetry.space_group_name_H-M   'P 1'
#
loop_
_entity.id
_entity.type
_entity.pdbx_description
1 polymer ?
#
loop_
_entity_poly.entity_id
_entity_poly.type
_entity_poly.pdbx_seq_one_letter_code
_entity_poly.pdbx_strand_id
1 'polypeptide(L)'
;MTLNDLGKLRYRFEWIRIPVFTVECLRKSLRESRITLDLGLSWIECKILDNYLHIGELRIDISSIDELRDERAIYILEDNVFKPIAFWGGNHFYKLVSIKYDTAPTLEIDGIHMHRVSGITPWSDAKLKASYLRIRRGMRVLDIGTGLGYTAIWCRRMGASVYTVEKDPWVLRIASYNPWSRFLEDPGICILLLDACKLVEILPDSVFHRILHDPPRFSLAGELYSLEFYRELYRILRPGGLLLHYTGRPGTIQGRRLVNGISRRLHDAGFEDLEWIDDVQGFRCLKPSLS
;
A
#
# COMPACT_ATOMS: atom_id res chain seq x y z
N MET A 1 -27.23 1.91 4.02
CA MET A 1 -26.47 0.73 4.48
C MET A 1 -25.69 1.12 5.72
N THR A 2 -25.65 0.28 6.76
CA THR A 2 -24.81 0.54 7.95
C THR A 2 -23.40 -0.01 7.71
N LEU A 3 -22.40 0.43 8.49
CA LEU A 3 -21.06 -0.15 8.41
C LEU A 3 -21.05 -1.66 8.72
N ASN A 4 -22.02 -2.15 9.48
CA ASN A 4 -22.15 -3.57 9.80
C ASN A 4 -22.54 -4.41 8.58
N ASP A 5 -23.29 -3.81 7.64
CA ASP A 5 -23.73 -4.49 6.42
C ASP A 5 -22.57 -4.70 5.42
N LEU A 6 -21.48 -3.94 5.57
CA LEU A 6 -20.27 -4.11 4.77
C LEU A 6 -19.55 -5.43 5.05
N GLY A 7 -19.93 -6.15 6.10
CA GLY A 7 -19.35 -7.47 6.42
C GLY A 7 -19.45 -8.47 5.27
N LYS A 8 -20.47 -8.38 4.41
CA LYS A 8 -20.62 -9.24 3.21
C LYS A 8 -19.60 -8.94 2.11
N LEU A 9 -19.05 -7.73 2.09
CA LEU A 9 -18.06 -7.26 1.13
C LEU A 9 -16.62 -7.39 1.67
N ARG A 10 -16.49 -7.89 2.91
CA ARG A 10 -15.21 -8.03 3.56
C ARG A 10 -14.38 -9.09 2.85
N TYR A 11 -13.22 -8.67 2.37
CA TYR A 11 -12.19 -9.57 1.90
C TYR A 11 -11.42 -10.14 3.11
N ARG A 12 -11.26 -11.46 3.13
CA ARG A 12 -10.44 -12.13 4.14
C ARG A 12 -9.01 -12.21 3.62
N PHE A 13 -8.17 -11.29 4.08
CA PHE A 13 -6.75 -11.34 3.79
C PHE A 13 -6.07 -12.41 4.63
N GLU A 14 -5.24 -13.22 3.99
CA GLU A 14 -4.45 -14.27 4.62
C GLU A 14 -3.03 -14.14 4.11
N TRP A 15 -2.09 -13.90 5.02
CA TRP A 15 -0.68 -13.80 4.65
C TRP A 15 -0.10 -15.19 4.35
N ILE A 16 0.54 -15.34 3.20
CA ILE A 16 1.24 -16.57 2.81
C ILE A 16 2.56 -16.61 3.58
N ARG A 17 2.62 -17.51 4.56
CA ARG A 17 3.75 -17.65 5.50
C ARG A 17 4.91 -18.43 4.89
N ILE A 18 5.53 -17.85 3.86
CA ILE A 18 6.69 -18.42 3.20
C ILE A 18 7.90 -17.48 3.28
N PRO A 19 9.13 -18.01 3.43
CA PRO A 19 10.34 -17.23 3.29
C PRO A 19 10.41 -16.56 1.92
N VAL A 20 10.82 -15.29 1.92
CA VAL A 20 11.09 -14.55 0.69
C VAL A 20 12.53 -14.07 0.65
N PHE A 21 13.08 -14.01 -0.55
CA PHE A 21 14.48 -13.74 -0.79
C PHE A 21 14.64 -12.63 -1.83
N THR A 22 15.70 -11.86 -1.70
CA THR A 22 16.19 -11.00 -2.77
C THR A 22 17.57 -11.49 -3.17
N VAL A 23 17.96 -11.20 -4.42
CA VAL A 23 19.29 -11.56 -4.91
C VAL A 23 20.39 -10.95 -4.03
N GLU A 24 20.21 -9.68 -3.63
CA GLU A 24 21.15 -8.99 -2.75
C GLU A 24 21.25 -9.68 -1.37
N CYS A 25 20.12 -10.05 -0.74
CA CYS A 25 20.12 -10.74 0.56
C CYS A 25 20.86 -12.09 0.50
N LEU A 26 20.57 -12.89 -0.54
CA LEU A 26 21.22 -14.18 -0.74
C LEU A 26 22.73 -14.03 -0.95
N ARG A 27 23.16 -13.11 -1.82
CA ARG A 27 24.59 -12.89 -2.07
C ARG A 27 25.34 -12.37 -0.84
N LYS A 28 24.71 -11.50 -0.03
CA LYS A 28 25.29 -11.03 1.25
C LYS A 28 25.47 -12.17 2.25
N SER A 29 24.49 -13.07 2.36
CA SER A 29 24.56 -14.23 3.25
C SER A 29 25.68 -15.22 2.94
N LEU A 30 26.33 -15.11 1.76
CA LEU A 30 27.54 -15.87 1.44
C LEU A 30 28.79 -15.36 2.17
N ARG A 31 28.70 -14.20 2.82
CA ARG A 31 29.82 -13.56 3.55
C ARG A 31 29.43 -13.13 4.97
N GLU A 32 28.13 -13.10 5.26
CA GLU A 32 27.56 -12.71 6.55
C GLU A 32 26.96 -13.92 7.27
N SER A 33 26.92 -13.88 8.60
CA SER A 33 26.35 -14.96 9.42
C SER A 33 24.85 -14.81 9.67
N ARG A 34 24.19 -13.82 9.05
CA ARG A 34 22.76 -13.55 9.22
C ARG A 34 22.10 -13.20 7.89
N ILE A 35 20.83 -13.54 7.79
CA ILE A 35 19.98 -13.29 6.62
C ILE A 35 18.58 -12.89 7.06
N THR A 36 17.88 -12.12 6.23
CA THR A 36 16.45 -11.86 6.40
C THR A 36 15.63 -12.73 5.45
N LEU A 37 14.56 -13.32 5.96
CA LEU A 37 13.57 -14.11 5.19
C LEU A 37 12.24 -13.36 5.01
N ASP A 38 12.15 -12.13 5.50
CA ASP A 38 10.94 -11.31 5.53
C ASP A 38 11.21 -9.83 5.20
N LEU A 39 12.23 -9.60 4.36
CA LEU A 39 12.61 -8.28 3.84
C LEU A 39 12.91 -7.25 4.95
N GLY A 40 13.64 -7.67 5.99
CA GLY A 40 14.18 -6.82 7.05
C GLY A 40 13.29 -6.70 8.29
N LEU A 41 12.19 -7.45 8.39
CA LEU A 41 11.36 -7.47 9.60
C LEU A 41 11.99 -8.30 10.73
N SER A 42 12.75 -9.32 10.38
CA SER A 42 13.53 -10.14 11.30
C SER A 42 14.80 -10.68 10.64
N TRP A 43 15.69 -11.25 11.46
CA TRP A 43 17.01 -11.71 11.04
C TRP A 43 17.34 -13.03 11.72
N ILE A 44 17.72 -14.02 10.94
CA ILE A 44 18.08 -15.37 11.39
C ILE A 44 19.54 -15.67 11.04
N GLU A 45 20.18 -16.54 11.82
CA GLU A 45 21.53 -17.00 11.53
C GLU A 45 21.57 -17.90 10.28
N CYS A 46 22.66 -17.78 9.53
CA CYS A 46 22.94 -18.63 8.39
C CYS A 46 24.41 -19.05 8.37
N LYS A 47 24.68 -20.21 7.77
CA LYS A 47 26.04 -20.76 7.64
C LYS A 47 26.22 -21.46 6.31
N ILE A 48 27.45 -21.44 5.80
CA ILE A 48 27.83 -22.17 4.60
C ILE A 48 28.49 -23.47 5.01
N LEU A 49 27.97 -24.59 4.51
CA LEU A 49 28.55 -25.93 4.69
C LEU A 49 28.37 -26.72 3.38
N ASP A 50 29.43 -27.38 2.91
CA ASP A 50 29.38 -28.30 1.77
C ASP A 50 28.70 -27.75 0.50
N ASN A 51 28.96 -26.48 0.14
CA ASN A 51 28.33 -25.73 -0.96
C ASN A 51 26.84 -25.37 -0.78
N TYR A 52 26.31 -25.48 0.44
CA TYR A 52 24.95 -25.05 0.76
C TYR A 52 24.94 -23.93 1.77
N LEU A 53 24.02 -23.00 1.57
CA LEU A 53 23.60 -22.03 2.57
C LEU A 53 22.51 -22.66 3.45
N HIS A 54 22.81 -22.82 4.73
CA HIS A 54 21.90 -23.36 5.74
C HIS A 54 21.24 -22.24 6.54
N ILE A 55 19.91 -22.25 6.63
CA ILE A 55 19.09 -21.27 7.34
C ILE A 55 17.99 -22.01 8.11
N GLY A 56 18.21 -22.29 9.40
CA GLY A 56 17.32 -23.20 10.14
C GLY A 56 17.24 -24.56 9.46
N GLU A 57 16.05 -24.99 9.05
CA GLU A 57 15.80 -26.23 8.30
C GLU A 57 15.99 -26.08 6.78
N LEU A 58 16.09 -24.86 6.28
CA LEU A 58 16.31 -24.61 4.85
C LEU A 58 17.76 -24.88 4.47
N ARG A 59 17.93 -25.53 3.32
CA ARG A 59 19.22 -25.79 2.69
C ARG A 59 19.14 -25.33 1.25
N ILE A 60 19.94 -24.33 0.88
CA ILE A 60 19.93 -23.69 -0.44
C ILE A 60 21.25 -23.98 -1.13
N ASP A 61 21.21 -24.55 -2.34
CA ASP A 61 22.41 -24.75 -3.15
C ASP A 61 22.96 -23.39 -3.59
N ILE A 62 24.23 -23.10 -3.29
CA ILE A 62 24.84 -21.81 -3.62
C ILE A 62 24.85 -21.58 -5.14
N SER A 63 24.99 -22.62 -5.96
CA SER A 63 24.96 -22.50 -7.42
C SER A 63 23.62 -21.95 -7.94
N SER A 64 22.51 -22.27 -7.28
CA SER A 64 21.18 -21.74 -7.63
C SER A 64 21.05 -20.23 -7.39
N ILE A 65 21.86 -19.65 -6.50
CA ILE A 65 21.89 -18.20 -6.25
C ILE A 65 22.55 -17.49 -7.44
N ASP A 66 23.56 -18.12 -8.05
CA ASP A 66 24.27 -17.58 -9.21
C ASP A 66 23.42 -17.60 -10.49
N GLU A 67 22.33 -18.36 -10.52
CA GLU A 67 21.38 -18.40 -11.65
C GLU A 67 20.37 -17.24 -11.63
N LEU A 68 20.24 -16.53 -10.51
CA LEU A 68 19.30 -15.42 -10.37
C LEU A 68 19.75 -14.21 -11.21
N ARG A 69 18.93 -13.83 -12.19
CA ARG A 69 19.22 -12.74 -13.14
C ARG A 69 18.49 -11.43 -12.82
N ASP A 70 17.30 -11.51 -12.23
CA ASP A 70 16.46 -10.33 -11.98
C ASP A 70 16.70 -9.82 -10.56
N GLU A 71 17.66 -8.91 -10.40
CA GLU A 71 18.03 -8.35 -9.09
C GLU A 71 16.91 -7.58 -8.40
N ARG A 72 15.88 -7.18 -9.16
CA ARG A 72 14.72 -6.44 -8.66
C ARG A 72 13.62 -7.37 -8.16
N ALA A 73 13.62 -8.64 -8.57
CA ALA A 73 12.59 -9.58 -8.17
C ALA A 73 12.77 -10.01 -6.70
N ILE A 74 11.63 -10.24 -6.05
CA ILE A 74 11.57 -10.98 -4.81
C ILE A 74 11.20 -12.41 -5.16
N TYR A 75 11.92 -13.36 -4.58
CA TYR A 75 11.81 -14.77 -4.87
C TYR A 75 11.25 -15.53 -3.69
N ILE A 76 10.55 -16.62 -4.00
CA ILE A 76 10.24 -17.70 -3.07
C ILE A 76 11.03 -18.92 -3.50
N LEU A 77 11.27 -19.84 -2.57
CA LEU A 77 11.90 -21.12 -2.85
C LEU A 77 10.82 -22.20 -2.83
N GLU A 78 10.51 -22.78 -3.98
CA GLU A 78 9.56 -23.89 -4.12
C GLU A 78 10.25 -25.06 -4.81
N ASP A 79 10.20 -26.26 -4.22
CA ASP A 79 10.83 -27.46 -4.75
C ASP A 79 12.34 -27.28 -5.06
N ASN A 80 13.05 -26.53 -4.20
CA ASN A 80 14.45 -26.11 -4.36
C ASN A 80 14.73 -25.23 -5.60
N VAL A 81 13.69 -24.62 -6.18
CA VAL A 81 13.81 -23.69 -7.31
C VAL A 81 13.32 -22.31 -6.90
N PHE A 82 14.14 -21.29 -7.15
CA PHE A 82 13.74 -19.90 -6.93
C PHE A 82 12.73 -19.46 -7.99
N LYS A 83 11.56 -19.02 -7.54
CA LYS A 83 10.52 -18.45 -8.41
C LYS A 83 10.26 -17.01 -8.03
N PRO A 84 10.24 -16.06 -8.98
CA PRO A 84 9.90 -14.68 -8.67
C PRO A 84 8.41 -14.60 -8.28
N ILE A 85 8.10 -13.73 -7.33
CA ILE A 85 6.72 -13.39 -6.96
C ILE A 85 6.17 -12.44 -8.02
N ALA A 86 5.81 -13.04 -9.15
CA ALA A 86 5.24 -12.34 -10.29
C ALA A 86 4.28 -13.26 -11.04
N PHE A 87 3.14 -12.74 -11.48
CA PHE A 87 2.12 -13.51 -12.17
C PHE A 87 1.19 -12.64 -13.01
N TRP A 88 0.53 -13.25 -14.00
CA TRP A 88 -0.58 -12.65 -14.72
C TRP A 88 -1.88 -12.80 -13.91
N GLY A 89 -2.66 -11.72 -13.84
CA GLY A 89 -3.96 -11.67 -13.18
C GLY A 89 -4.95 -10.87 -14.02
N GLY A 90 -5.95 -11.55 -14.58
CA GLY A 90 -6.79 -10.93 -15.61
C GLY A 90 -5.94 -10.49 -16.80
N ASN A 91 -5.96 -9.20 -17.13
CA ASN A 91 -5.23 -8.63 -18.27
C ASN A 91 -3.91 -7.94 -17.90
N HIS A 92 -3.49 -8.02 -16.64
CA HIS A 92 -2.31 -7.30 -16.14
C HIS A 92 -1.26 -8.25 -15.57
N PHE A 93 -0.01 -7.81 -15.62
CA PHE A 93 1.12 -8.51 -15.01
C PHE A 93 1.51 -7.84 -13.69
N TYR A 94 1.54 -8.61 -12.61
CA TYR A 94 1.87 -8.14 -11.26
C TYR A 94 3.23 -8.67 -10.85
N LYS A 95 4.05 -7.82 -10.25
CA LYS A 95 5.37 -8.21 -9.72
C LYS A 95 5.66 -7.51 -8.40
N LEU A 96 6.13 -8.28 -7.42
CA LEU A 96 6.67 -7.73 -6.19
C LEU A 96 8.15 -7.39 -6.41
N VAL A 97 8.51 -6.13 -6.17
CA VAL A 97 9.82 -5.58 -6.52
C VAL A 97 10.55 -5.10 -5.28
N SER A 98 11.79 -5.57 -5.14
CA SER A 98 12.71 -5.09 -4.11
C SER A 98 13.16 -3.67 -4.42
N ILE A 99 13.15 -2.82 -3.38
CA ILE A 99 13.78 -1.50 -3.39
C ILE A 99 15.15 -1.57 -2.71
N LYS A 100 15.19 -2.27 -1.57
CA LYS A 100 16.38 -2.76 -0.90
C LYS A 100 16.06 -4.12 -0.30
N TYR A 101 17.07 -4.95 -0.11
CA TYR A 101 16.92 -6.30 0.43
C TYR A 101 16.26 -6.38 1.82
N ASP A 102 16.38 -5.33 2.63
CA ASP A 102 15.97 -5.23 4.04
C ASP A 102 14.87 -4.18 4.28
N THR A 103 14.07 -3.86 3.25
CA THR A 103 12.96 -2.90 3.37
C THR A 103 11.70 -3.39 2.68
N ALA A 104 10.57 -2.78 3.04
CA ALA A 104 9.29 -3.07 2.40
C ALA A 104 9.35 -2.88 0.88
N PRO A 105 8.86 -3.84 0.09
CA PRO A 105 8.92 -3.78 -1.37
C PRO A 105 7.88 -2.83 -1.95
N THR A 106 7.95 -2.63 -3.27
CA THR A 106 6.86 -2.03 -4.04
C THR A 106 6.15 -3.09 -4.88
N LEU A 107 4.92 -2.79 -5.25
CA LEU A 107 4.19 -3.44 -6.33
C LEU A 107 4.51 -2.77 -7.66
N GLU A 108 4.69 -3.58 -8.70
CA GLU A 108 4.55 -3.19 -10.10
C GLU A 108 3.32 -3.83 -10.73
N ILE A 109 2.60 -3.03 -11.54
CA ILE A 109 1.54 -3.50 -12.44
C ILE A 109 1.94 -3.06 -13.85
N ASP A 110 2.09 -4.01 -14.77
CA ASP A 110 2.58 -3.79 -16.13
C ASP A 110 3.90 -2.98 -16.19
N GLY A 111 4.79 -3.25 -15.24
CA GLY A 111 6.10 -2.57 -15.12
C GLY A 111 6.04 -1.15 -14.55
N ILE A 112 4.87 -0.68 -14.10
CA ILE A 112 4.71 0.64 -13.47
C ILE A 112 4.75 0.48 -11.96
N HIS A 113 5.62 1.23 -11.28
CA HIS A 113 5.64 1.30 -9.82
C HIS A 113 4.37 1.93 -9.25
N MET A 114 3.74 1.24 -8.30
CA MET A 114 2.54 1.72 -7.61
C MET A 114 2.83 2.57 -6.37
N HIS A 115 4.06 2.53 -5.83
CA HIS A 115 4.46 3.33 -4.67
C HIS A 115 5.53 4.35 -5.04
N ARG A 116 5.64 5.40 -4.22
CA ARG A 116 6.79 6.30 -4.27
C ARG A 116 8.02 5.59 -3.71
N VAL A 117 9.05 5.50 -4.56
CA VAL A 117 10.32 4.81 -4.26
C VAL A 117 11.54 5.72 -4.44
N SER A 118 11.33 6.94 -4.95
CA SER A 118 12.40 7.92 -5.17
C SER A 118 12.63 8.75 -3.90
N GLY A 119 13.83 8.62 -3.32
CA GLY A 119 14.26 9.34 -2.12
C GLY A 119 13.58 8.89 -0.82
N ILE A 120 12.72 7.86 -0.87
CA ILE A 120 11.98 7.34 0.29
C ILE A 120 11.58 5.89 0.05
N THR A 121 11.45 5.09 1.11
CA THR A 121 10.89 3.73 1.01
C THR A 121 9.36 3.75 1.03
N PRO A 122 8.67 2.80 0.36
CA PRO A 122 7.20 2.72 0.37
C PRO A 122 6.61 2.76 1.78
N TRP A 123 7.26 2.07 2.72
CA TRP A 123 6.84 2.03 4.11
C TRP A 123 6.94 3.36 4.83
N SER A 124 7.99 4.14 4.56
CA SER A 124 8.19 5.46 5.17
C SER A 124 7.26 6.50 4.55
N ASP A 125 7.01 6.42 3.24
CA ASP A 125 6.03 7.26 2.53
C ASP A 125 4.62 7.07 3.11
N ALA A 126 4.20 5.82 3.30
CA ALA A 126 2.94 5.48 3.96
C ALA A 126 2.85 6.03 5.40
N LYS A 127 3.95 6.00 6.16
CA LYS A 127 4.00 6.59 7.50
C LYS A 127 3.79 8.10 7.46
N LEU A 128 4.46 8.79 6.54
CA LEU A 128 4.30 10.23 6.35
C LEU A 128 2.84 10.56 6.04
N LYS A 129 2.25 9.92 5.02
CA LYS A 129 0.82 10.05 4.66
C LYS A 129 -0.09 9.91 5.88
N ALA A 130 0.01 8.80 6.62
CA ALA A 130 -0.80 8.58 7.82
C ALA A 130 -0.59 9.65 8.91
N SER A 131 0.64 10.15 9.08
CA SER A 131 0.95 11.16 10.10
C SER A 131 0.27 12.51 9.82
N TYR A 132 0.16 12.91 8.56
CA TYR A 132 -0.48 14.17 8.16
C TYR A 132 -2.01 14.16 8.36
N LEU A 133 -2.62 12.98 8.51
CA LEU A 133 -4.02 12.82 8.89
C LEU A 133 -4.29 13.07 10.38
N ARG A 134 -3.27 13.26 11.25
CA ARG A 134 -3.47 13.55 12.68
C ARG A 134 -4.43 12.55 13.35
N ILE A 135 -4.19 11.26 13.12
CA ILE A 135 -5.02 10.15 13.61
C ILE A 135 -4.89 10.04 15.13
N ARG A 136 -6.00 9.74 15.81
CA ARG A 136 -6.06 9.45 17.25
C ARG A 136 -6.72 8.10 17.48
N ARG A 137 -6.42 7.48 18.62
CA ARG A 137 -7.05 6.22 19.03
C ARG A 137 -8.57 6.32 19.01
N GLY A 138 -9.22 5.30 18.43
CA GLY A 138 -10.69 5.23 18.31
C GLY A 138 -11.26 5.96 17.08
N MET A 139 -10.43 6.66 16.30
CA MET A 139 -10.89 7.22 15.02
C MET A 139 -11.15 6.13 13.99
N ARG A 140 -12.25 6.29 13.25
CA ARG A 140 -12.52 5.58 11.99
C ARG A 140 -11.81 6.26 10.83
N VAL A 141 -11.01 5.51 10.08
CA VAL A 141 -10.27 5.96 8.89
C VAL A 141 -10.78 5.17 7.68
N LEU A 142 -11.02 5.85 6.56
CA LEU A 142 -11.17 5.22 5.26
C LEU A 142 -9.85 5.37 4.48
N ASP A 143 -9.36 4.30 3.90
CA ASP A 143 -8.18 4.24 3.04
C ASP A 143 -8.62 3.77 1.64
N ILE A 144 -8.34 4.56 0.62
CA ILE A 144 -8.77 4.28 -0.76
C ILE A 144 -7.54 3.98 -1.61
N GLY A 145 -7.46 2.75 -2.11
CA GLY A 145 -6.30 2.26 -2.86
C GLY A 145 -5.37 1.37 -2.03
N THR A 146 -5.95 0.39 -1.33
CA THR A 146 -5.26 -0.53 -0.38
C THR A 146 -3.84 -0.87 -0.82
N GLY A 147 -3.65 -1.35 -2.05
CA GLY A 147 -2.33 -1.72 -2.56
C GLY A 147 -1.69 -2.83 -1.72
N LEU A 148 -0.44 -2.61 -1.28
CA LEU A 148 0.24 -3.49 -0.32
C LEU A 148 -0.18 -3.23 1.15
N GLY A 149 -1.09 -2.30 1.39
CA GLY A 149 -1.70 -2.04 2.69
C GLY A 149 -0.91 -1.13 3.62
N TYR A 150 0.20 -0.56 3.17
CA TYR A 150 1.13 0.15 4.06
C TYR A 150 0.50 1.31 4.80
N THR A 151 -0.33 2.11 4.12
CA THR A 151 -0.97 3.26 4.79
C THR A 151 -2.09 2.82 5.72
N ALA A 152 -2.93 1.85 5.33
CA ALA A 152 -3.90 1.22 6.22
C ALA A 152 -3.24 0.68 7.51
N ILE A 153 -2.12 -0.02 7.37
CA ILE A 153 -1.35 -0.56 8.50
C ILE A 153 -0.84 0.58 9.41
N TRP A 154 -0.31 1.66 8.85
CA TRP A 154 0.13 2.80 9.66
C TRP A 154 -1.03 3.51 10.36
N CYS A 155 -2.15 3.72 9.69
CA CYS A 155 -3.37 4.24 10.30
C CYS A 155 -3.82 3.36 11.48
N ARG A 156 -3.80 2.04 11.31
CA ARG A 156 -4.11 1.07 12.37
C ARG A 156 -3.14 1.17 13.54
N ARG A 157 -1.83 1.26 13.28
CA ARG A 157 -0.78 1.44 14.30
C ARG A 157 -0.95 2.73 15.11
N MET A 158 -1.52 3.78 14.52
CA MET A 158 -1.89 5.01 15.23
C MET A 158 -3.17 4.88 16.08
N GLY A 159 -3.79 3.69 16.10
CA GLY A 159 -4.94 3.36 16.95
C GLY A 159 -6.29 3.56 16.28
N ALA A 160 -6.34 3.74 14.95
CA ALA A 160 -7.59 3.80 14.21
C ALA A 160 -8.26 2.43 14.06
N SER A 161 -9.58 2.44 13.83
CA SER A 161 -10.29 1.38 13.10
C SER A 161 -10.28 1.75 11.63
N VAL A 162 -9.71 0.91 10.78
CA VAL A 162 -9.44 1.21 9.37
C VAL A 162 -10.39 0.42 8.49
N TYR A 163 -11.02 1.12 7.55
CA TYR A 163 -11.69 0.52 6.41
C TYR A 163 -10.82 0.84 5.21
N THR A 164 -10.39 -0.17 4.46
CA THR A 164 -9.60 0.03 3.24
C THR A 164 -10.28 -0.65 2.07
N VAL A 165 -10.25 -0.02 0.90
CA VAL A 165 -10.92 -0.52 -0.30
C VAL A 165 -9.90 -0.77 -1.41
N GLU A 166 -10.04 -1.93 -2.05
CA GLU A 166 -9.28 -2.34 -3.22
C GLU A 166 -10.27 -2.83 -4.28
N LYS A 167 -10.10 -2.38 -5.52
CA LYS A 167 -10.94 -2.83 -6.63
C LYS A 167 -10.43 -4.15 -7.21
N ASP A 168 -9.13 -4.39 -7.10
CA ASP A 168 -8.45 -5.45 -7.80
C ASP A 168 -8.06 -6.62 -6.88
N PRO A 169 -8.67 -7.81 -7.03
CA PRO A 169 -8.33 -8.96 -6.19
C PRO A 169 -6.89 -9.45 -6.42
N TRP A 170 -6.27 -9.17 -7.57
CA TRP A 170 -4.90 -9.58 -7.87
C TRP A 170 -3.88 -8.74 -7.11
N VAL A 171 -4.19 -7.48 -6.81
CA VAL A 171 -3.41 -6.62 -5.90
C VAL A 171 -3.40 -7.20 -4.49
N LEU A 172 -4.55 -7.65 -3.97
CA LEU A 172 -4.62 -8.31 -2.67
C LEU A 172 -3.90 -9.67 -2.66
N ARG A 173 -3.97 -10.41 -3.78
CA ARG A 173 -3.24 -11.67 -3.94
C ARG A 173 -1.73 -11.47 -3.95
N ILE A 174 -1.19 -10.46 -4.63
CA ILE A 174 0.27 -10.23 -4.57
C ILE A 174 0.70 -9.66 -3.22
N ALA A 175 -0.16 -8.88 -2.56
CA ALA A 175 0.07 -8.44 -1.19
C ALA A 175 0.14 -9.61 -0.21
N SER A 176 -0.58 -10.73 -0.42
CA SER A 176 -0.50 -11.88 0.48
C SER A 176 0.88 -12.57 0.49
N TYR A 177 1.68 -12.39 -0.57
CA TYR A 177 3.07 -12.85 -0.60
C TYR A 177 4.05 -11.91 0.10
N ASN A 178 3.66 -10.66 0.38
CA ASN A 178 4.53 -9.66 0.96
C ASN A 178 4.55 -9.77 2.50
N PRO A 179 5.71 -10.04 3.13
CA PRO A 179 5.80 -10.11 4.59
C PRO A 179 5.38 -8.84 5.32
N TRP A 180 5.58 -7.67 4.71
CA TRP A 180 5.16 -6.38 5.29
C TRP A 180 3.65 -6.18 5.25
N SER A 181 2.94 -6.85 4.33
CA SER A 181 1.49 -6.83 4.24
C SER A 181 0.82 -7.75 5.27
N ARG A 182 1.55 -8.62 5.98
CA ARG A 182 0.98 -9.49 7.03
C ARG A 182 0.21 -8.75 8.11
N PHE A 183 0.55 -7.48 8.35
CA PHE A 183 -0.16 -6.64 9.32
C PHE A 183 -1.57 -6.24 8.88
N LEU A 184 -1.97 -6.51 7.62
CA LEU A 184 -3.36 -6.41 7.16
C LEU A 184 -4.28 -7.45 7.82
N GLU A 185 -3.73 -8.51 8.43
CA GLU A 185 -4.50 -9.49 9.20
C GLU A 185 -5.03 -8.92 10.55
N ASP A 186 -4.63 -7.70 10.94
CA ASP A 186 -5.13 -7.06 12.16
C ASP A 186 -6.67 -6.89 12.10
N PRO A 187 -7.42 -7.37 13.10
CA PRO A 187 -8.89 -7.36 13.08
C PRO A 187 -9.50 -5.95 13.07
N GLY A 188 -8.73 -4.92 13.43
CA GLY A 188 -9.11 -3.52 13.31
C GLY A 188 -8.95 -2.94 11.90
N ILE A 189 -8.51 -3.74 10.92
CA ILE A 189 -8.49 -3.42 9.49
C ILE A 189 -9.59 -4.24 8.80
N CYS A 190 -10.53 -3.54 8.18
CA CYS A 190 -11.58 -4.11 7.35
C CYS A 190 -11.25 -3.83 5.88
N ILE A 191 -10.82 -4.86 5.15
CA ILE A 191 -10.53 -4.77 3.72
C ILE A 191 -11.81 -5.06 2.94
N LEU A 192 -12.16 -4.19 2.01
CA LEU A 192 -13.34 -4.29 1.16
C LEU A 192 -12.89 -4.48 -0.29
N LEU A 193 -13.30 -5.57 -0.91
CA LEU A 193 -13.06 -5.82 -2.33
C LEU A 193 -14.23 -5.23 -3.13
N LEU A 194 -14.12 -3.96 -3.52
CA LEU A 194 -15.16 -3.22 -4.22
C LEU A 194 -14.54 -2.03 -4.97
N ASP A 195 -15.22 -1.55 -6.00
CA ASP A 195 -14.94 -0.25 -6.59
C ASP A 195 -15.18 0.88 -5.57
N ALA A 196 -14.19 1.76 -5.38
CA ALA A 196 -14.29 2.88 -4.46
C ALA A 196 -15.45 3.83 -4.79
N CYS A 197 -15.75 4.06 -6.07
CA CYS A 197 -16.89 4.88 -6.50
C CYS A 197 -18.21 4.29 -6.01
N LYS A 198 -18.37 2.96 -6.10
CA LYS A 198 -19.57 2.27 -5.59
C LYS A 198 -19.62 2.25 -4.06
N LEU A 199 -18.45 2.11 -3.42
CA LEU A 199 -18.37 2.08 -1.96
C LEU A 199 -18.82 3.41 -1.35
N VAL A 200 -18.33 4.54 -1.89
CA VAL A 200 -18.64 5.85 -1.30
C VAL A 200 -20.14 6.15 -1.38
N GLU A 201 -20.83 5.77 -2.45
CA GLU A 201 -22.28 5.95 -2.62
C GLU A 201 -23.11 5.24 -1.54
N ILE A 202 -22.69 4.04 -1.10
CA ILE A 202 -23.46 3.23 -0.14
C ILE A 202 -23.12 3.53 1.33
N LEU A 203 -22.01 4.23 1.57
CA LEU A 203 -21.55 4.59 2.91
C LEU A 203 -22.46 5.67 3.54
N PRO A 204 -22.73 5.60 4.85
CA PRO A 204 -23.52 6.62 5.53
C PRO A 204 -22.74 7.94 5.68
N ASP A 205 -23.48 9.04 5.76
CA ASP A 205 -22.97 10.38 6.00
C ASP A 205 -22.16 10.45 7.31
N SER A 206 -21.14 11.32 7.34
CA SER A 206 -20.41 11.71 8.56
C SER A 206 -19.95 10.52 9.42
N VAL A 207 -19.44 9.48 8.76
CA VAL A 207 -19.05 8.24 9.41
C VAL A 207 -17.54 8.18 9.68
N PHE A 208 -16.71 8.72 8.78
CA PHE A 208 -15.26 8.69 8.91
C PHE A 208 -14.72 9.96 9.57
N HIS A 209 -13.69 9.79 10.40
CA HIS A 209 -12.97 10.93 10.98
C HIS A 209 -11.89 11.42 10.02
N ARG A 210 -11.32 10.50 9.24
CA ARG A 210 -10.21 10.72 8.31
C ARG A 210 -10.43 9.90 7.06
N ILE A 211 -10.01 10.45 5.92
CA ILE A 211 -9.95 9.73 4.66
C ILE A 211 -8.55 9.89 4.09
N LEU A 212 -7.91 8.79 3.72
CA LEU A 212 -6.76 8.77 2.83
C LEU A 212 -7.25 8.40 1.43
N HIS A 213 -6.94 9.24 0.45
CA HIS A 213 -7.23 9.01 -0.95
C HIS A 213 -5.92 8.93 -1.75
N ASP A 214 -5.48 7.70 -2.04
CA ASP A 214 -4.22 7.41 -2.76
C ASP A 214 -4.52 6.63 -4.06
N PRO A 215 -5.24 7.26 -5.01
CA PRO A 215 -5.68 6.55 -6.21
C PRO A 215 -4.53 6.26 -7.18
N PRO A 216 -4.73 5.32 -8.12
CA PRO A 216 -3.89 5.22 -9.32
C PRO A 216 -3.83 6.56 -10.06
N ARG A 217 -2.83 6.71 -10.94
CA ARG A 217 -2.67 7.92 -11.76
C ARG A 217 -3.98 8.28 -12.46
N PHE A 218 -4.23 9.59 -12.63
CA PHE A 218 -5.40 10.14 -13.31
C PHE A 218 -5.75 9.46 -14.65
N SER A 219 -4.75 9.09 -15.45
CA SER A 219 -4.96 8.40 -16.74
C SER A 219 -5.56 6.99 -16.62
N LEU A 220 -5.48 6.37 -15.44
CA LEU A 220 -5.96 5.01 -15.17
C LEU A 220 -7.27 5.00 -14.38
N ALA A 221 -7.62 6.09 -13.69
CA ALA A 221 -8.76 6.15 -12.77
C ALA A 221 -9.29 7.60 -12.62
N GLY A 222 -9.66 8.24 -13.74
CA GLY A 222 -10.08 9.65 -13.77
C GLY A 222 -11.33 9.93 -12.94
N GLU A 223 -12.20 8.94 -12.78
CA GLU A 223 -13.41 8.97 -11.95
C GLU A 223 -13.12 9.29 -10.48
N LEU A 224 -11.98 8.83 -9.96
CA LEU A 224 -11.51 9.07 -8.59
C LEU A 224 -11.02 10.51 -8.36
N TYR A 225 -10.98 11.33 -9.41
CA TYR A 225 -10.61 12.74 -9.37
C TYR A 225 -11.77 13.66 -9.75
N SER A 226 -12.98 13.12 -9.90
CA SER A 226 -14.20 13.85 -10.28
C SER A 226 -14.75 14.67 -9.12
N LEU A 227 -15.55 15.69 -9.44
CA LEU A 227 -16.22 16.51 -8.43
C LEU A 227 -17.25 15.68 -7.66
N GLU A 228 -17.95 14.80 -8.37
CA GLU A 228 -18.95 13.89 -7.84
C GLU A 228 -18.33 12.96 -6.79
N PHE A 229 -17.17 12.37 -7.10
CA PHE A 229 -16.45 11.53 -6.14
C PHE A 229 -16.01 12.34 -4.91
N TYR A 230 -15.49 13.55 -5.09
CA TYR A 230 -15.11 14.41 -3.96
C TYR A 230 -16.29 14.85 -3.11
N ARG A 231 -17.47 15.07 -3.68
CA ARG A 231 -18.71 15.35 -2.93
C ARG A 231 -19.11 14.17 -2.06
N GLU A 232 -18.95 12.94 -2.56
CA GLU A 232 -19.19 11.74 -1.76
C GLU A 232 -18.16 11.59 -0.62
N LEU A 233 -16.86 11.88 -0.88
CA LEU A 233 -15.85 11.94 0.19
C LEU A 233 -16.21 12.98 1.24
N TYR A 234 -16.66 14.16 0.81
CA TYR A 234 -17.13 15.20 1.72
C TYR A 234 -18.33 14.73 2.55
N ARG A 235 -19.33 14.09 1.92
CA ARG A 235 -20.54 13.58 2.59
C ARG A 235 -20.21 12.58 3.70
N ILE A 236 -19.37 11.58 3.42
CA ILE A 236 -19.03 10.50 4.37
C ILE A 236 -18.05 10.94 5.46
N LEU A 237 -17.32 12.04 5.27
CA LEU A 237 -16.41 12.60 6.27
C LEU A 237 -17.20 13.35 7.35
N ARG A 238 -16.78 13.24 8.61
CA ARG A 238 -17.35 13.99 9.73
C ARG A 238 -17.04 15.49 9.65
N PRO A 239 -17.89 16.37 10.20
CA PRO A 239 -17.49 17.75 10.49
C PRO A 239 -16.20 17.78 11.32
N GLY A 240 -15.25 18.64 10.94
CA GLY A 240 -13.89 18.67 11.51
C GLY A 240 -12.99 17.49 11.07
N GLY A 241 -13.42 16.71 10.09
CA GLY A 241 -12.66 15.61 9.52
C GLY A 241 -11.59 16.08 8.54
N LEU A 242 -10.56 15.26 8.32
CA LEU A 242 -9.49 15.56 7.37
C LEU A 242 -9.48 14.55 6.22
N LEU A 243 -9.31 15.07 5.00
CA LEU A 243 -8.96 14.31 3.81
C LEU A 243 -7.48 14.53 3.51
N LEU A 244 -6.74 13.48 3.21
CA LEU A 244 -5.44 13.57 2.55
C LEU A 244 -5.53 12.90 1.19
N HIS A 245 -5.33 13.66 0.12
CA HIS A 245 -5.34 13.17 -1.25
C HIS A 245 -3.93 13.22 -1.85
N TYR A 246 -3.34 12.05 -2.11
CA TYR A 246 -2.09 11.94 -2.84
C TYR A 246 -2.30 12.16 -4.34
N THR A 247 -1.51 13.04 -4.94
CA THR A 247 -1.60 13.37 -6.37
C THR A 247 -0.27 13.19 -7.12
N GLY A 248 0.81 12.88 -6.40
CA GLY A 248 2.17 12.86 -6.94
C GLY A 248 2.71 14.26 -7.24
N ARG A 249 4.02 14.35 -7.56
CA ARG A 249 4.69 15.64 -7.81
C ARG A 249 4.31 16.23 -9.18
N PRO A 250 3.88 17.49 -9.27
CA PRO A 250 3.67 18.18 -10.54
C PRO A 250 5.03 18.54 -11.17
N GLY A 251 5.66 17.60 -11.88
CA GLY A 251 6.94 17.81 -12.56
C GLY A 251 6.86 18.65 -13.85
N THR A 252 5.66 18.80 -14.44
CA THR A 252 5.45 19.45 -15.74
C THR A 252 4.33 20.50 -15.69
N ILE A 253 4.24 21.36 -16.71
CA ILE A 253 3.14 22.34 -16.88
C ILE A 253 1.78 21.63 -16.83
N GLN A 254 1.67 20.46 -17.44
CA GLN A 254 0.47 19.63 -17.41
C GLN A 254 0.18 19.09 -16.00
N GLY A 255 1.20 18.70 -15.25
CA GLY A 255 1.08 18.35 -13.83
C GLY A 255 0.56 19.51 -12.98
N ARG A 256 1.04 20.74 -13.21
CA ARG A 256 0.54 21.93 -12.50
C ARG A 256 -0.94 22.21 -12.81
N ARG A 257 -1.36 22.08 -14.07
CA ARG A 257 -2.78 22.23 -14.46
C ARG A 257 -3.66 21.17 -13.80
N LEU A 258 -3.18 19.93 -13.71
CA LEU A 258 -3.90 18.85 -13.03
C LEU A 258 -4.09 19.16 -11.54
N VAL A 259 -3.02 19.55 -10.85
CA VAL A 259 -3.05 19.93 -9.42
C VAL A 259 -4.03 21.08 -9.17
N ASN A 260 -4.03 22.12 -10.03
CA ASN A 260 -4.98 23.22 -9.93
C ASN A 260 -6.43 22.76 -10.15
N GLY A 261 -6.67 21.86 -11.11
CA GLY A 261 -7.99 21.28 -11.34
C GLY A 261 -8.49 20.44 -10.17
N ILE A 262 -7.60 19.68 -9.53
CA ILE A 262 -7.89 18.92 -8.31
C ILE A 262 -8.26 19.85 -7.16
N SER A 263 -7.44 20.88 -6.91
CA SER A 263 -7.70 21.89 -5.88
C SER A 263 -9.05 22.58 -6.07
N ARG A 264 -9.37 23.02 -7.30
CA ARG A 264 -10.68 23.61 -7.60
C ARG A 264 -11.83 22.65 -7.29
N ARG A 265 -11.75 21.39 -7.75
CA ARG A 265 -12.82 20.41 -7.50
C ARG A 265 -12.98 20.04 -6.02
N LEU A 266 -11.88 19.98 -5.26
CA LEU A 266 -11.93 19.77 -3.81
C LEU A 266 -12.64 20.95 -3.12
N HIS A 267 -12.32 22.17 -3.51
CA HIS A 267 -13.02 23.37 -3.03
C HIS A 267 -14.51 23.36 -3.41
N ASP A 268 -14.83 23.07 -4.67
CA ASP A 268 -16.22 23.00 -5.16
C ASP A 268 -17.04 21.86 -4.51
N ALA A 269 -16.37 20.84 -3.95
CA ALA A 269 -17.01 19.80 -3.14
C ALA A 269 -17.32 20.25 -1.69
N GLY A 270 -16.79 21.39 -1.26
CA GLY A 270 -17.00 21.98 0.07
C GLY A 270 -15.83 21.83 1.03
N PHE A 271 -14.68 21.31 0.60
CA PHE A 271 -13.49 21.26 1.46
C PHE A 271 -12.86 22.65 1.61
N GLU A 272 -12.33 22.90 2.80
CA GLU A 272 -11.61 24.12 3.18
C GLU A 272 -10.16 23.79 3.59
N ASP A 273 -9.35 24.81 3.87
CA ASP A 273 -7.94 24.68 4.28
C ASP A 273 -7.13 23.73 3.38
N LEU A 274 -7.24 23.90 2.05
CA LEU A 274 -6.51 23.09 1.07
C LEU A 274 -5.01 23.38 1.13
N GLU A 275 -4.30 22.59 1.92
CA GLU A 275 -2.87 22.68 2.14
C GLU A 275 -2.13 21.67 1.25
N TRP A 276 -1.24 22.18 0.39
CA TRP A 276 -0.30 21.34 -0.33
C TRP A 276 0.84 20.92 0.60
N ILE A 277 1.08 19.60 0.70
CA ILE A 277 2.14 19.03 1.53
C ILE A 277 3.22 18.44 0.61
N ASP A 278 4.35 19.14 0.50
CA ASP A 278 5.46 18.75 -0.39
C ASP A 278 6.02 17.35 -0.09
N ASP A 279 6.16 17.03 1.20
CA ASP A 279 6.70 15.73 1.63
C ASP A 279 5.82 14.55 1.22
N VAL A 280 4.50 14.77 1.11
CA VAL A 280 3.52 13.75 0.71
C VAL A 280 3.21 13.84 -0.78
N GLN A 281 3.44 14.99 -1.42
CA GLN A 281 3.04 15.28 -2.80
C GLN A 281 1.52 15.17 -2.99
N GLY A 282 0.78 15.84 -2.11
CA GLY A 282 -0.68 15.80 -2.09
C GLY A 282 -1.31 16.93 -1.29
N PHE A 283 -2.64 16.94 -1.28
CA PHE A 283 -3.45 17.92 -0.55
C PHE A 283 -3.96 17.36 0.76
N ARG A 284 -3.85 18.12 1.84
CA ARG A 284 -4.66 17.94 3.05
C ARG A 284 -5.78 18.97 3.03
N CYS A 285 -7.00 18.53 3.29
CA CYS A 285 -8.19 19.38 3.28
C CYS A 285 -9.04 19.11 4.52
N LEU A 286 -9.73 20.14 4.99
CA LEU A 286 -10.63 20.11 6.13
C LEU A 286 -12.08 20.08 5.64
N LYS A 287 -12.93 19.25 6.26
CA LYS A 287 -14.38 19.47 6.23
C LYS A 287 -14.73 20.38 7.41
N PRO A 288 -15.28 21.60 7.18
CA PRO A 288 -15.58 22.53 8.26
C PRO A 288 -16.53 21.91 9.28
N SER A 289 -16.42 22.35 10.53
CA SER A 289 -17.42 22.03 11.56
C SER A 289 -18.72 22.74 11.20
N LEU A 290 -19.86 22.08 11.37
CA LEU A 290 -21.15 22.76 11.30
C LEU A 290 -21.18 23.79 12.44
N SER A 291 -21.32 25.06 12.09
CA SER A 291 -21.52 26.19 13.00
C SER A 291 -22.81 26.05 13.79
#